data_AF-A0A842YBM2-F1
#
_entry.id   AF-A0A842YBM2-F1
#
_cell.length_a   1.000
_cell.length_b   1.000
_cell.length_c   1.000
_cell.angle_alpha   90.00
_cell.angle_beta   90.00
_cell.angle_gamma   90.00
#
_symmetry.space_group_name_H-M   'P 1'
#
loop_
_entity.id
_entity.type
_entity.pdbx_description
1 polymer ?
#
loop_
_entity_poly.entity_id
_entity_poly.type
_entity_poly.pdbx_seq_one_letter_code
_entity_poly.pdbx_strand_id
1 'polypeptide(L)'
;MSYDVVVVGAGPAGSVAAYECAKKGYKTLLLEKASIPREKACGGAVMYRGIRVINGEVPLDVIERKIYGIRFGFHNGTSSEF
;
A
#
# COMPACT_ATOMS: atom_id res chain seq x y z
N MET A 1 3.35 28.90 -8.25
CA MET A 1 2.18 28.01 -8.37
C MET A 1 1.60 27.78 -6.98
N SER A 2 0.28 27.75 -6.83
CA SER A 2 -0.40 27.35 -5.58
C SER A 2 -0.98 25.93 -5.72
N TYR A 3 -1.01 25.15 -4.64
CA TYR A 3 -1.63 23.83 -4.51
C TYR A 3 -2.48 23.82 -3.23
N ASP A 4 -3.60 23.09 -3.24
CA ASP A 4 -4.46 22.94 -2.05
C ASP A 4 -3.88 21.89 -1.09
N VAL A 5 -3.24 20.86 -1.64
CA VAL A 5 -2.64 19.75 -0.89
C VAL A 5 -1.27 19.40 -1.47
N VAL A 6 -0.27 19.26 -0.61
CA VAL A 6 1.04 18.71 -0.97
C VAL A 6 1.28 17.44 -0.15
N VAL A 7 1.49 16.32 -0.82
CA VAL A 7 1.81 15.02 -0.23
C VAL A 7 3.29 14.72 -0.48
N VAL A 8 4.03 14.42 0.58
CA VAL A 8 5.46 14.10 0.50
C VAL A 8 5.67 12.62 0.82
N GLY A 9 6.12 11.88 -0.19
CA GLY A 9 6.35 10.43 -0.20
C GLY A 9 5.26 9.69 -0.99
N ALA A 10 5.64 8.96 -2.04
CA ALA A 10 4.76 8.16 -2.89
C ALA A 10 4.74 6.67 -2.50
N GLY A 11 4.81 6.41 -1.18
CA GLY A 11 4.52 5.07 -0.64
C GLY A 11 3.01 4.78 -0.61
N PRO A 12 2.59 3.61 -0.10
CA PRO A 12 1.17 3.22 -0.09
C PRO A 12 0.25 4.28 0.53
N ALA A 13 0.62 4.84 1.68
CA ALA A 13 -0.19 5.87 2.33
C ALA A 13 -0.25 7.17 1.53
N GLY A 14 0.89 7.66 1.02
CA GLY A 14 0.95 8.94 0.31
C GLY A 14 0.29 8.87 -1.07
N SER A 15 0.47 7.77 -1.81
CA SER A 15 -0.20 7.57 -3.09
C SER A 15 -1.72 7.49 -2.93
N VAL A 16 -2.22 6.82 -1.89
CA VAL A 16 -3.66 6.79 -1.57
C VAL A 16 -4.16 8.17 -1.16
N ALA A 17 -3.45 8.89 -0.31
CA ALA A 17 -3.84 10.25 0.11
C ALA A 17 -3.89 11.22 -1.08
N ALA A 18 -2.86 11.22 -1.92
CA ALA A 18 -2.79 12.06 -3.11
C ALA A 18 -3.91 11.71 -4.11
N TYR A 19 -4.18 10.42 -4.33
CA TYR A 19 -5.27 9.95 -5.18
C TYR A 19 -6.64 10.43 -4.68
N GLU A 20 -6.93 10.25 -3.39
CA GLU A 20 -8.22 10.65 -2.81
C GLU A 20 -8.42 12.17 -2.79
N CYS A 21 -7.37 12.95 -2.54
CA CYS A 21 -7.41 14.41 -2.64
C CYS A 21 -7.67 14.86 -4.09
N ALA A 22 -6.91 14.33 -5.05
CA ALA A 22 -7.08 14.65 -6.46
C ALA A 22 -8.47 14.27 -6.98
N LYS A 23 -8.97 13.08 -6.61
CA LYS A 23 -10.33 12.59 -6.95
C LYS A 23 -11.44 13.50 -6.43
N LYS A 24 -11.23 14.20 -5.32
CA LYS A 24 -12.17 15.19 -4.76
C LYS A 24 -12.05 16.59 -5.39
N GLY A 25 -11.17 16.77 -6.37
CA GLY A 25 -11.01 18.02 -7.11
C GLY A 25 -9.97 18.99 -6.53
N TYR A 26 -9.22 18.60 -5.50
CA TYR A 26 -8.15 19.42 -4.94
C TYR A 26 -6.95 19.46 -5.88
N LYS A 27 -6.36 20.64 -6.07
CA LYS A 27 -5.09 20.79 -6.78
C LYS A 27 -3.97 20.21 -5.93
N THR A 28 -3.65 18.94 -6.21
CA THR A 28 -2.79 18.11 -5.37
C THR A 28 -1.42 17.92 -6.01
N LEU A 29 -0.35 18.09 -5.23
CA LEU A 29 1.03 17.78 -5.62
C LEU A 29 1.53 16.57 -4.82
N LEU A 30 2.00 15.52 -5.50
CA LEU A 30 2.70 14.40 -4.88
C LEU A 30 4.20 14.50 -5.21
N LEU A 31 5.03 14.46 -4.18
CA LEU A 31 6.48 14.50 -4.29
C LEU A 31 7.07 13.17 -3.81
N GLU A 32 8.04 12.64 -4.55
CA GLU A 32 8.82 11.47 -4.13
C GLU A 32 10.28 11.70 -4.48
N LYS A 33 11.17 11.32 -3.57
CA LYS A 33 12.61 11.49 -3.73
C LYS A 33 13.19 10.44 -4.69
N ALA A 34 12.65 9.23 -4.66
CA ALA A 34 13.15 8.10 -5.43
C ALA A 34 12.37 7.89 -6.73
N SER A 35 13.03 7.39 -7.76
CA SER A 35 12.36 6.94 -8.99
C SER A 35 11.46 5.73 -8.70
N ILE A 36 10.31 5.63 -9.37
CA ILE A 36 9.34 4.54 -9.24
C ILE A 36 9.32 3.73 -10.56
N PRO A 37 9.25 2.39 -10.52
CA PRO A 37 9.15 1.52 -9.34
C PRO A 37 10.47 1.43 -8.57
N ARG A 38 10.36 1.19 -7.25
CA ARG A 38 11.52 0.98 -6.37
C ARG A 38 11.24 -0.12 -5.37
N GLU A 39 12.30 -0.76 -4.91
CA GLU A 39 12.21 -1.64 -3.75
C GLU A 39 12.04 -0.84 -2.46
N LYS A 40 11.26 -1.40 -1.53
CA LYS A 40 11.15 -0.95 -0.15
C LYS A 40 11.27 -2.19 0.73
N ALA A 41 12.11 -2.13 1.75
CA ALA A 41 12.07 -3.14 2.81
C ALA A 41 10.64 -3.21 3.39
N CYS A 42 9.98 -4.34 3.12
CA CYS A 42 8.58 -4.64 3.43
C CYS A 42 8.39 -6.15 3.31
N GLY A 43 7.46 -6.72 4.08
CA GLY A 43 7.08 -8.13 3.93
C GLY A 43 6.19 -8.43 2.72
N GLY A 44 5.76 -7.42 1.97
CA GLY A 44 4.94 -7.56 0.75
C GLY A 44 3.48 -7.99 0.97
N ALA A 45 3.15 -8.52 2.15
CA ALA A 45 1.81 -8.99 2.46
C ALA A 45 0.82 -7.82 2.64
N VAL A 46 -0.25 -7.84 1.85
CA VAL A 46 -1.37 -6.89 1.96
C VAL A 46 -2.66 -7.66 2.23
N MET A 47 -3.35 -7.32 3.31
CA MET A 47 -4.64 -7.92 3.64
C MET A 47 -5.71 -7.49 2.63
N TYR A 48 -6.72 -8.33 2.37
CA TYR A 48 -7.82 -8.00 1.46
C TYR A 48 -8.53 -6.68 1.82
N ARG A 49 -8.67 -6.38 3.12
CA ARG A 49 -9.21 -5.10 3.59
C ARG A 49 -8.39 -3.89 3.13
N GLY A 50 -7.06 -4.03 3.03
CA GLY A 50 -6.17 -2.98 2.51
C GLY A 50 -6.36 -2.78 1.00
N ILE A 51 -6.52 -3.87 0.25
CA ILE A 51 -6.78 -3.81 -1.21
C ILE A 51 -8.09 -3.07 -1.51
N ARG A 52 -9.11 -3.19 -0.64
CA ARG A 52 -10.36 -2.44 -0.79
C ARG A 52 -10.20 -0.91 -0.70
N VAL A 53 -9.13 -0.42 -0.09
CA VAL A 53 -8.84 1.03 -0.01
C VAL A 53 -8.44 1.59 -1.39
N ILE A 54 -7.88 0.74 -2.26
CA ILE A 54 -7.45 1.10 -3.62
C ILE A 54 -8.43 0.57 -4.68
N ASN A 55 -9.73 0.68 -4.42
CA ASN A 55 -10.81 0.20 -5.29
C ASN A 55 -10.87 -1.33 -5.53
N GLY A 56 -10.09 -2.13 -4.78
CA GLY A 56 -10.16 -3.59 -4.90
C GLY A 56 -9.33 -4.18 -6.05
N GLU A 57 -8.68 -3.35 -6.86
CA GLU A 57 -7.96 -3.77 -8.06
C GLU A 57 -6.45 -3.69 -7.84
N VAL A 58 -5.76 -4.81 -8.07
CA VAL A 58 -4.30 -4.89 -8.05
C VAL A 58 -3.86 -5.54 -9.36
N PRO A 59 -2.94 -4.92 -10.12
CA PRO A 59 -2.41 -5.51 -11.34
C PRO A 59 -1.87 -6.92 -11.09
N LEU A 60 -2.21 -7.88 -11.96
CA LEU A 60 -1.83 -9.29 -11.73
C LEU A 60 -0.32 -9.51 -11.77
N ASP A 61 0.40 -8.67 -12.53
CA ASP A 61 1.85 -8.67 -12.67
C ASP A 61 2.59 -8.21 -11.41
N VAL A 62 1.93 -7.53 -10.47
CA VAL A 62 2.52 -7.16 -9.16
C VAL A 62 2.20 -8.17 -8.05
N ILE A 63 1.40 -9.20 -8.32
CA ILE A 63 1.04 -10.23 -7.34
C ILE A 63 2.00 -11.42 -7.46
N GLU A 64 2.93 -11.53 -6.52
CA GLU A 64 3.83 -12.68 -6.45
C GLU A 64 3.12 -13.94 -5.94
N ARG A 65 2.29 -13.82 -4.89
CA ARG A 65 1.60 -14.95 -4.26
C ARG A 65 0.31 -14.52 -3.56
N LYS A 66 -0.73 -15.34 -3.68
CA LYS A 66 -1.96 -15.24 -2.86
C LYS A 66 -1.78 -16.04 -1.57
N ILE A 67 -2.00 -15.40 -0.42
CA ILE A 67 -1.87 -16.00 0.91
C ILE A 67 -3.28 -16.20 1.49
N TYR A 68 -3.55 -17.40 1.97
CA TYR A 68 -4.89 -17.80 2.44
C TYR A 68 -5.00 -17.99 3.96
N GLY A 69 -3.88 -17.91 4.67
CA GLY A 69 -3.85 -18.10 6.12
C GLY A 69 -2.54 -17.66 6.75
N ILE A 70 -2.51 -17.68 8.08
CA ILE A 70 -1.36 -17.30 8.91
C ILE A 70 -1.16 -18.36 9.99
N ARG A 71 0.09 -18.83 10.11
CA ARG A 71 0.52 -19.70 11.22
C ARG A 71 1.33 -18.88 12.22
N PHE A 72 0.89 -18.87 13.47
CA PHE A 72 1.65 -18.34 14.60
C PHE A 72 2.42 -19.48 15.27
N GLY A 73 3.74 -19.38 15.32
CA GLY A 73 4.60 -20.29 16.08
C GLY A 73 4.95 -19.69 17.44
N PHE A 74 4.84 -20.49 18.50
CA PHE A 74 5.14 -20.08 19.87
C PHE A 74 6.46 -20.69 20.37
N HIS A 75 7.09 -20.05 21.34
CA HIS A 75 8.40 -20.46 21.86
C HIS A 75 8.41 -21.84 22.51
N ASN A 76 7.26 -22.34 22.95
CA ASN A 76 7.08 -23.67 23.52
C ASN A 76 6.92 -24.77 22.44
N GLY A 77 7.08 -24.43 21.16
CA GLY A 77 6.93 -25.35 20.05
C GLY A 77 5.50 -25.58 19.58
N THR A 78 4.48 -24.95 20.19
CA THR A 78 3.11 -25.03 19.71
C THR A 78 2.84 -24.04 18.58
N SER A 79 1.75 -24.24 17.84
CA SER A 79 1.31 -23.31 16.82
C SER A 79 -0.20 -23.18 16.73
N SER A 80 -0.67 -22.05 16.21
CA SER A 80 -2.07 -21.83 15.85
C SER A 80 -2.18 -21.33 14.41
N GLU A 81 -3.16 -21.83 13.68
CA GLU A 81 -3.40 -21.48 12.27
C GLU A 81 -4.75 -20.78 12.13
N PHE A 82 -4.80 -19.81 11.23
CA PHE A 82 -5.97 -19.01 10.87
C PHE A 82 -6.07 -18.87 9.37
#